data_AF-A0A7C7ZL74-F1
#
_entry.id   AF-A0A7C7ZL74-F1
#
_cell.length_a   1.000
_cell.length_b   1.000
_cell.length_c   1.000
_cell.angle_alpha   90.00
_cell.angle_beta   90.00
_cell.angle_gamma   90.00
#
_symmetry.space_group_name_H-M   'P 1'
#
loop_
_entity.id
_entity.type
_entity.pdbx_description
1 polymer ?
#
loop_
_entity_poly.entity_id
_entity_poly.type
_entity_poly.pdbx_seq_one_letter_code
_entity_poly.pdbx_strand_id
1 'polypeptide(L)'
;MRIILLGGPGSGKGTQSQFITEKFGIPQISTGDMLRAAVKAGTALGIEAKKIMDAGGLVSDEVILGLIQERLAEDDCANGFLLDGFPRT
;
A
#
# COMPACT_ATOMS: atom_id res chain seq x y z
N MET A 1 15.27 3.27 7.04
CA MET A 1 14.43 4.49 7.07
C MET A 1 12.96 4.08 6.97
N ARG A 2 12.06 4.56 7.84
CA ARG A 2 10.64 4.12 7.84
C ARG A 2 9.75 5.36 7.72
N ILE A 3 8.99 5.47 6.63
CA ILE A 3 8.28 6.70 6.25
C ILE A 3 6.80 6.40 6.04
N ILE A 4 5.95 7.32 6.48
CA ILE A 4 4.54 7.40 6.08
C ILE A 4 4.39 8.65 5.21
N LEU A 5 3.81 8.49 4.01
CA LEU A 5 3.54 9.59 3.08
C LEU A 5 2.03 9.78 2.93
N LEU A 6 1.54 10.92 3.41
CA LEU A 6 0.13 11.32 3.36
C LEU A 6 -0.07 12.55 2.47
N GLY A 7 -1.29 12.69 1.94
CA GLY A 7 -1.65 13.78 1.04
C GLY A 7 -2.85 13.43 0.17
N GLY A 8 -3.61 14.44 -0.25
CA GLY A 8 -4.81 14.26 -1.07
C GLY A 8 -4.54 13.76 -2.50
N PRO A 9 -5.58 13.38 -3.25
CA PRO A 9 -5.48 13.15 -4.69
C PRO A 9 -4.89 14.37 -5.39
N GLY A 10 -3.99 14.17 -6.36
CA GLY A 10 -3.36 15.27 -7.12
C GLY A 10 -2.23 16.02 -6.41
N SER A 11 -1.90 15.70 -5.16
CA SER A 11 -0.86 16.41 -4.39
C SER A 11 0.59 16.05 -4.76
N GLY A 12 0.82 15.23 -5.80
CA GLY A 12 2.16 14.82 -6.22
C GLY A 12 2.83 13.74 -5.36
N LYS A 13 2.11 13.04 -4.48
CA LYS A 13 2.68 11.97 -3.63
C LYS A 13 3.44 10.92 -4.42
N GLY A 14 2.90 10.42 -5.53
CA GLY A 14 3.54 9.38 -6.33
C GLY A 14 4.91 9.82 -6.88
N THR A 15 5.05 11.09 -7.25
CA THR A 15 6.34 11.66 -7.68
C THR A 15 7.34 11.71 -6.52
N GLN A 16 6.87 12.13 -5.33
CA GLN A 16 7.72 12.22 -4.15
C GLN A 16 8.08 10.85 -3.58
N SER A 17 7.15 9.88 -3.59
CA SER A 17 7.39 8.53 -3.12
C SER A 17 8.51 7.87 -3.93
N GLN A 18 8.44 7.95 -5.27
CA GLN A 18 9.47 7.44 -6.17
C GLN A 18 10.85 8.04 -5.86
N PHE A 19 10.93 9.37 -5.77
CA PHE A 19 12.18 10.06 -5.42
C PHE A 19 12.76 9.59 -4.08
N ILE A 20 11.91 9.44 -3.05
CA ILE A 20 12.32 9.00 -1.71
C ILE A 20 12.80 7.54 -1.76
N THR A 21 12.04 6.65 -2.41
CA THR A 21 12.40 5.23 -2.49
C THR A 21 13.70 5.00 -3.23
N GLU A 22 13.95 5.71 -4.33
CA GLU A 22 15.21 5.64 -5.07
C GLU A 22 16.38 6.18 -4.24
N LYS A 23 16.19 7.32 -3.58
CA LYS A 23 17.25 7.97 -2.79
C LYS A 23 17.69 7.13 -1.59
N PHE A 24 16.77 6.42 -0.95
CA PHE A 24 17.06 5.65 0.27
C PHE A 24 17.15 4.15 0.06
N GLY A 25 16.89 3.65 -1.17
CA GLY A 25 16.91 2.23 -1.47
C GLY A 25 15.90 1.42 -0.65
N ILE A 26 14.69 1.96 -0.46
CA ILE A 26 13.61 1.33 0.31
C ILE A 26 12.37 1.12 -0.57
N PRO A 27 11.60 0.03 -0.38
CA PRO A 27 10.40 -0.21 -1.17
C PRO A 27 9.26 0.76 -0.82
N GLN A 28 8.45 1.07 -1.83
CA GLN A 28 7.15 1.71 -1.65
C GLN A 28 6.07 0.65 -1.43
N ILE A 29 5.35 0.77 -0.33
CA ILE A 29 4.21 -0.06 0.04
C ILE A 29 2.95 0.80 -0.11
N SER A 30 2.21 0.54 -1.19
CA SER A 30 0.95 1.21 -1.52
C SER A 30 -0.20 0.24 -1.33
N THR A 31 -1.03 0.46 -0.32
CA THR A 31 -2.18 -0.42 -0.03
C THR A 31 -3.15 -0.48 -1.20
N GLY A 32 -3.32 0.64 -1.92
CA GLY A 32 -4.12 0.69 -3.14
C GLY A 32 -3.57 -0.17 -4.27
N ASP A 33 -2.26 -0.21 -4.47
CA ASP A 33 -1.64 -1.05 -5.50
C ASP A 33 -1.66 -2.53 -5.12
N MET A 34 -1.40 -2.85 -3.85
CA MET A 34 -1.48 -4.22 -3.34
C MET A 34 -2.88 -4.81 -3.51
N LEU A 35 -3.93 -4.07 -3.15
CA LEU A 35 -5.32 -4.50 -3.37
C LEU A 35 -5.63 -4.66 -4.86
N ARG A 36 -5.23 -3.71 -5.72
CA ARG A 36 -5.43 -3.82 -7.17
C ARG A 36 -4.71 -5.03 -7.76
N ALA A 37 -3.51 -5.36 -7.26
CA ALA A 37 -2.77 -6.55 -7.67
C ALA A 37 -3.48 -7.84 -7.24
N ALA A 38 -3.97 -7.91 -6.00
CA ALA A 38 -4.76 -9.04 -5.50
C ALA A 38 -6.04 -9.26 -6.31
N VAL A 39 -6.76 -8.17 -6.63
CA VAL A 39 -7.95 -8.18 -7.50
C VAL A 39 -7.60 -8.74 -8.89
N LYS A 40 -6.51 -8.27 -9.50
CA LYS A 40 -6.06 -8.74 -10.82
C LYS A 40 -5.63 -10.21 -10.80
N ALA A 41 -5.02 -10.67 -9.71
CA ALA A 41 -4.60 -12.05 -9.52
C ALA A 41 -5.76 -13.01 -9.19
N GLY A 42 -6.96 -12.48 -8.89
CA GLY A 42 -8.14 -13.30 -8.56
C GLY A 42 -7.99 -14.08 -7.25
N THR A 43 -7.20 -13.57 -6.29
CA THR A 43 -7.08 -14.20 -4.97
C THR A 43 -8.41 -14.10 -4.22
N ALA A 44 -8.62 -14.95 -3.21
CA ALA A 44 -9.83 -14.88 -2.37
C ALA A 44 -10.02 -13.46 -1.79
N LEU A 45 -8.95 -12.89 -1.26
CA LEU A 45 -8.89 -11.50 -0.79
C LEU A 45 -9.19 -10.50 -1.91
N GLY A 46 -8.61 -10.68 -3.09
CA GLY A 46 -8.84 -9.81 -4.24
C GLY A 46 -10.30 -9.78 -4.69
N ILE A 47 -11.00 -10.93 -4.65
CA ILE A 47 -12.42 -11.02 -5.00
C ILE A 47 -13.29 -10.25 -3.99
N GLU A 48 -13.00 -10.36 -2.70
CA GLU A 48 -13.72 -9.62 -1.66
C GLU A 48 -13.42 -8.12 -1.72
N ALA A 49 -12.14 -7.75 -1.84
CA ALA A 49 -11.71 -6.37 -1.99
C ALA A 49 -12.37 -5.70 -3.21
N LYS A 50 -12.46 -6.41 -4.35
CA LYS A 50 -13.13 -5.90 -5.55
C LYS A 50 -14.58 -5.51 -5.27
N LYS A 51 -15.36 -6.36 -4.59
CA LYS A 51 -16.76 -6.08 -4.26
C LYS A 51 -16.91 -4.81 -3.41
N ILE A 52 -16.04 -4.64 -2.41
CA ILE A 52 -16.05 -3.48 -1.51
C ILE A 52 -15.65 -2.21 -2.26
N MET A 53 -14.57 -2.28 -3.05
CA MET A 53 -14.05 -1.15 -3.83
C MET A 53 -15.03 -0.70 -4.91
N ASP A 54 -15.68 -1.63 -5.62
CA ASP A 54 -16.70 -1.31 -6.64
C ASP A 54 -17.92 -0.60 -6.02
N ALA A 55 -18.22 -0.87 -4.75
CA ALA A 55 -19.28 -0.19 -3.99
C ALA A 55 -18.85 1.16 -3.38
N GLY A 56 -17.61 1.60 -3.61
CA GLY A 56 -17.03 2.80 -3.00
C GLY A 56 -16.71 2.66 -1.51
N GLY A 57 -16.75 1.43 -0.98
CA GLY A 57 -16.41 1.11 0.40
C GLY A 57 -14.90 1.03 0.64
N LEU A 58 -14.53 1.01 1.92
CA LEU A 58 -13.17 0.78 2.37
C LEU A 58 -13.03 -0.68 2.80
N VAL A 59 -11.93 -1.33 2.37
CA VAL A 59 -11.54 -2.64 2.90
C VAL A 59 -11.19 -2.47 4.37
N SER A 60 -11.61 -3.41 5.21
CA SER A 60 -11.43 -3.35 6.67
C SER A 60 -9.96 -3.25 7.08
N ASP A 61 -9.70 -2.50 8.16
CA ASP A 61 -8.34 -2.29 8.68
C ASP A 61 -7.60 -3.60 8.97
N GLU A 62 -8.27 -4.61 9.53
CA GLU A 62 -7.67 -5.92 9.83
C GLU A 62 -7.03 -6.57 8.59
N VAL A 63 -7.73 -6.48 7.45
CA VAL A 63 -7.26 -7.03 6.18
C VAL A 63 -6.08 -6.23 5.65
N ILE A 64 -6.13 -4.90 5.73
CA ILE A 64 -5.04 -4.03 5.29
C ILE A 64 -3.80 -4.22 6.15
N LEU A 65 -3.97 -4.32 7.47
CA LEU A 65 -2.88 -4.56 8.42
C LEU A 65 -2.24 -5.93 8.18
N GLY A 66 -3.02 -6.97 7.91
CA GLY A 66 -2.50 -8.29 7.53
C GLY A 66 -1.64 -8.23 6.27
N LEU A 67 -2.13 -7.58 5.22
CA LEU A 67 -1.38 -7.36 3.98
C LEU A 67 -0.07 -6.60 4.20
N ILE A 68 -0.11 -5.52 4.98
CA ILE A 68 1.08 -4.73 5.30
C ILE A 68 2.07 -5.58 6.10
N GLN A 69 1.60 -6.35 7.08
CA GLN A 69 2.46 -7.20 7.90
C GLN A 69 3.18 -8.26 7.06
N GLU A 70 2.49 -8.93 6.14
CA GLU A 70 3.11 -9.86 5.20
C GLU A 70 4.14 -9.16 4.32
N ARG A 71 3.80 -7.99 3.77
CA ARG A 71 4.72 -7.25 2.88
C ARG A 71 5.97 -6.76 3.60
N LEU A 72 5.84 -6.34 4.86
CA LEU A 72 6.95 -5.90 5.69
C LEU A 72 7.88 -7.02 6.12
N ALA A 73 7.46 -8.29 5.99
CA ALA A 73 8.29 -9.45 6.30
C ALA A 73 9.24 -9.85 5.15
N GLU A 74 9.11 -9.24 3.97
CA GLU A 74 10.02 -9.48 2.84
C GLU A 74 11.40 -8.83 3.05
N ASP A 75 12.46 -9.46 2.53
CA ASP A 75 13.85 -9.07 2.76
C ASP A 75 14.17 -7.63 2.30
N ASP A 76 13.49 -7.14 1.26
CA ASP A 76 13.71 -5.79 0.74
C ASP A 76 13.23 -4.69 1.71
N CYS A 77 12.39 -5.03 2.68
CA CYS A 77 11.94 -4.13 3.74
C CYS A 77 12.90 -4.06 4.93
N ALA A 78 13.93 -4.91 4.99
CA ALA A 78 14.86 -4.98 6.13
C ALA A 78 15.55 -3.64 6.43
N ASN A 79 15.86 -2.86 5.39
CA ASN A 79 16.52 -1.56 5.52
C ASN A 79 15.53 -0.39 5.65
N GLY A 80 14.23 -0.66 5.55
CA GLY A 80 13.18 0.35 5.64
C GLY A 80 12.08 0.18 4.60
N PHE A 81 11.13 1.12 4.60
CA PHE A 81 9.99 1.14 3.70
C PHE A 81 9.32 2.53 3.70
N LEU A 82 8.52 2.79 2.67
CA LEU A 82 7.62 3.93 2.59
C LEU A 82 6.18 3.43 2.47
N LEU A 83 5.31 3.77 3.43
CA LEU A 83 3.87 3.55 3.33
C LEU A 83 3.21 4.74 2.62
N ASP A 84 2.57 4.50 1.48
CA ASP A 84 1.84 5.52 0.71
C ASP A 84 0.32 5.40 0.95
N GLY A 85 -0.27 6.45 1.51
CA GLY A 85 -1.73 6.55 1.65
C GLY A 85 -2.33 5.67 2.75
N PHE A 86 -1.53 5.27 3.73
CA PHE A 86 -1.93 4.56 4.95
C PHE A 86 -1.11 5.05 6.16
N PRO A 87 -1.70 5.18 7.37
CA PRO A 87 -3.12 4.99 7.69
C PRO A 87 -3.99 6.14 7.15
N ARG A 88 -5.30 5.92 7.09
CA ARG A 88 -6.30 6.93 6.69
C ARG A 88 -7.18 7.41 7.85
N THR A 89 -7.03 6.80 9.03
CA THR A 89 -7.71 7.08 10.29
C THR A 89 -6.77 6.83 11.45
#